data_AF-A0A176QA12-F1
#
_entry.id   AF-A0A176QA12-F1
#
_cell.length_a   1.000
_cell.length_b   1.000
_cell.length_c   1.000
_cell.angle_alpha   90.00
_cell.angle_beta   90.00
_cell.angle_gamma   90.00
#
_symmetry.space_group_name_H-M   'P 1'
#
loop_
_entity.id
_entity.type
_entity.pdbx_description
1 polymer ?
#
loop_
_entity_poly.entity_id
_entity_poly.type
_entity_poly.pdbx_seq_one_letter_code
_entity_poly.pdbx_strand_id
1 'polypeptide(L)'
;MKRSTIVAAAGAVTLLAASPAAAINTYNAQPAPERTEVGAYLALWDTTGDGVPDRFDWRCSGTMVDDDTFLTAAHCTDGSPAGTRTFVSLEEDVQSLLDEHADLTPSAQADLFLANGWVVEGDPHQDARYPGPASDTADLAVVDFAGRDVTPADVWDFTPATLPTAGQLDRVGGTTLARAPWTVVGYGTAEAQNGPGGHTHPGGGVRLKASEGFNALTKSWVRLSINESKGYGGACYGDSGGPNFVTVDGQQVLGGTTITGDVPCKATNVVYRLDTAPARAFLTPFVTLR
;
A
#
# COMPACT_ATOMS: atom_id res chain seq x y z
N MET A 1 51.68 7.31 -52.75
CA MET A 1 50.73 6.57 -51.88
C MET A 1 49.86 7.60 -51.16
N LYS A 2 48.67 7.90 -51.68
CA LYS A 2 47.74 8.87 -51.08
C LYS A 2 46.81 8.10 -50.13
N ARG A 3 46.80 8.50 -48.86
CA ARG A 3 46.06 7.85 -47.76
C ARG A 3 44.57 8.19 -47.89
N SER A 4 43.74 7.16 -47.98
CA SER A 4 42.28 7.22 -47.96
C SER A 4 41.78 7.52 -46.54
N THR A 5 40.95 8.54 -46.40
CA THR A 5 40.24 8.88 -45.16
C THR A 5 38.98 8.03 -45.08
N ILE A 6 38.91 7.12 -44.10
CA ILE A 6 37.70 6.34 -43.79
C ILE A 6 36.85 7.21 -42.84
N VAL A 7 35.65 7.56 -43.28
CA VAL A 7 34.61 8.18 -42.45
C VAL A 7 33.94 7.07 -41.65
N ALA A 8 34.17 7.03 -40.34
CA ALA A 8 33.45 6.15 -39.43
C ALA A 8 32.06 6.75 -39.15
N ALA A 9 31.01 6.12 -39.68
CA ALA A 9 29.63 6.46 -39.34
C ALA A 9 29.34 5.95 -37.92
N ALA A 10 29.07 6.87 -36.99
CA ALA A 10 28.62 6.55 -35.65
C ALA A 10 27.20 5.97 -35.72
N GLY A 11 27.06 4.67 -35.43
CA GLY A 11 25.77 4.04 -35.21
C GLY A 11 25.19 4.51 -33.88
N ALA A 12 24.09 5.25 -33.94
CA ALA A 12 23.30 5.56 -32.75
C ALA A 12 22.64 4.26 -32.25
N VAL A 13 23.14 3.73 -31.14
CA VAL A 13 22.43 2.71 -30.37
C VAL A 13 21.27 3.44 -29.69
N THR A 14 20.06 3.27 -30.21
CA THR A 14 18.84 3.60 -29.48
C THR A 14 18.73 2.65 -28.29
N LEU A 15 19.00 3.17 -27.09
CA LEU A 15 18.56 2.56 -25.84
C LEU A 15 17.04 2.38 -25.92
N LEU A 16 16.57 1.13 -25.92
CA LEU A 16 15.19 0.83 -25.59
C LEU A 16 14.96 1.31 -24.15
N ALA A 17 14.09 2.29 -23.97
CA ALA A 17 13.58 2.64 -22.65
C ALA A 17 12.84 1.41 -22.10
N ALA A 18 13.29 0.88 -20.96
CA ALA A 18 12.42 0.06 -20.12
C ALA A 18 11.28 0.97 -19.64
N SER A 19 10.06 0.66 -20.02
CA SER A 19 8.89 1.29 -19.40
C SER A 19 8.78 0.78 -17.96
N PRO A 20 8.60 1.66 -16.96
CA PRO A 20 8.68 1.29 -15.55
C PRO A 20 7.52 0.39 -15.13
N ALA A 21 7.78 -0.47 -14.14
CA ALA A 21 6.75 -1.18 -13.41
C ALA A 21 5.76 -0.18 -12.78
N ALA A 22 4.48 -0.51 -12.84
CA ALA A 22 3.42 0.25 -12.19
C ALA A 22 2.52 -0.73 -11.44
N ALA A 23 2.09 -0.41 -10.21
CA ALA A 23 0.68 -0.22 -9.91
C ALA A 23 0.37 0.10 -8.41
N ILE A 24 -0.83 0.41 -7.88
CA ILE A 24 -2.10 1.08 -8.26
C ILE A 24 -2.55 0.99 -9.71
N ASN A 25 -3.85 0.74 -9.96
CA ASN A 25 -4.35 0.54 -11.33
C ASN A 25 -3.77 1.59 -12.30
N THR A 26 -3.31 1.14 -13.47
CA THR A 26 -2.39 1.93 -14.29
C THR A 26 -3.04 3.17 -14.90
N TYR A 27 -4.35 3.23 -14.87
CA TYR A 27 -5.14 4.38 -15.28
C TYR A 27 -4.83 5.60 -14.41
N ASN A 28 -4.17 6.59 -14.99
CA ASN A 28 -3.87 7.87 -14.33
C ASN A 28 -3.01 7.74 -13.06
N ALA A 29 -2.42 6.57 -12.79
CA ALA A 29 -1.47 6.39 -11.70
C ALA A 29 -0.11 7.00 -12.03
N GLN A 30 0.58 7.47 -11.00
CA GLN A 30 1.89 8.10 -11.09
C GLN A 30 2.76 7.62 -9.92
N PRO A 31 4.10 7.61 -10.07
CA PRO A 31 5.00 7.42 -8.94
C PRO A 31 4.68 8.40 -7.82
N ALA A 32 4.87 7.95 -6.58
CA ALA A 32 4.61 8.75 -5.38
C ALA A 32 5.87 8.84 -4.48
N PRO A 33 7.02 9.30 -5.00
CA PRO A 33 8.25 9.40 -4.22
C PRO A 33 8.10 10.37 -3.04
N GLU A 34 7.15 11.31 -3.12
CA GLU A 34 6.88 12.26 -2.04
C GLU A 34 6.04 11.69 -0.89
N ARG A 35 5.54 10.46 -1.01
CA ARG A 35 4.70 9.78 -0.01
C ARG A 35 5.51 8.79 0.82
N THR A 36 6.54 9.29 1.50
CA THR A 36 7.50 8.46 2.24
C THR A 36 6.89 7.75 3.44
N GLU A 37 5.73 8.20 3.92
CA GLU A 37 4.94 7.59 4.98
C GLU A 37 4.14 6.34 4.54
N VAL A 38 4.13 6.01 3.25
CA VAL A 38 3.33 4.89 2.70
C VAL A 38 4.23 3.71 2.44
N GLY A 39 3.87 2.52 2.90
CA GLY A 39 4.77 1.37 2.88
C GLY A 39 4.13 0.11 2.33
N ALA A 40 4.99 -0.85 2.01
CA ALA A 40 4.61 -2.22 1.74
C ALA A 40 4.65 -3.03 3.05
N TYR A 41 3.63 -3.85 3.26
CA TYR A 41 3.61 -4.92 4.24
C TYR A 41 4.16 -6.20 3.60
N LEU A 42 5.21 -6.74 4.20
CA LEU A 42 5.85 -7.99 3.79
C LEU A 42 5.72 -9.04 4.88
N ALA A 43 5.76 -10.31 4.48
CA ALA A 43 5.80 -11.42 5.41
C ALA A 43 6.79 -12.49 4.96
N LEU A 44 7.37 -13.19 5.93
CA LEU A 44 8.09 -14.46 5.73
C LEU A 44 7.25 -15.56 6.39
N TRP A 45 6.84 -16.57 5.64
CA TRP A 45 5.98 -17.63 6.14
C TRP A 45 6.28 -18.99 5.50
N ASP A 46 5.78 -20.04 6.14
CA ASP A 46 5.83 -21.42 5.68
C ASP A 46 4.49 -21.79 5.02
N THR A 47 4.50 -22.04 3.72
CA THR A 47 3.31 -22.43 2.95
C THR A 47 2.95 -23.91 3.10
N THR A 48 3.88 -24.74 3.57
CA THR A 48 3.75 -26.20 3.63
C THR A 48 3.44 -26.74 5.03
N GLY A 49 3.79 -25.99 6.07
CA GLY A 49 3.64 -26.38 7.47
C GLY A 49 4.72 -27.35 7.96
N ASP A 50 5.88 -27.42 7.30
CA ASP A 50 7.02 -28.26 7.70
C ASP A 50 7.95 -27.59 8.72
N GLY A 51 7.70 -26.33 9.06
CA GLY A 51 8.45 -25.52 10.02
C GLY A 51 9.58 -24.70 9.39
N VAL A 52 9.74 -24.71 8.07
CA VAL A 52 10.74 -23.95 7.33
C VAL A 52 10.06 -22.88 6.47
N PRO A 53 10.27 -21.58 6.73
CA PRO A 53 9.70 -20.54 5.90
C PRO A 53 10.22 -20.62 4.45
N ASP A 54 9.29 -20.71 3.51
CA ASP A 54 9.53 -20.96 2.09
C ASP A 54 8.94 -19.86 1.18
N ARG A 55 8.41 -18.79 1.76
CA ARG A 55 7.98 -17.61 1.03
C ARG A 55 8.24 -16.33 1.80
N PHE A 56 8.92 -15.40 1.15
CA PHE A 56 9.13 -14.02 1.57
C PHE A 56 8.61 -13.12 0.45
N ASP A 57 7.65 -12.25 0.75
CA ASP A 57 7.03 -11.41 -0.28
C ASP A 57 6.30 -10.22 0.34
N TRP A 58 6.09 -9.18 -0.46
CA TRP A 58 5.10 -8.17 -0.15
C TRP A 58 3.69 -8.72 -0.40
N ARG A 59 2.72 -8.22 0.37
CA ARG A 59 1.32 -8.71 0.30
C ARG A 59 0.29 -7.60 0.27
N CYS A 60 0.56 -6.52 0.98
CA CYS A 60 -0.38 -5.43 1.18
C CYS A 60 0.37 -4.10 1.26
N SER A 61 -0.41 -3.03 1.32
CA SER A 61 0.06 -1.68 1.55
C SER A 61 -0.32 -1.22 2.95
N GLY A 62 0.17 -0.05 3.33
CA GLY A 62 -0.20 0.62 4.57
C GLY A 62 0.47 1.96 4.69
N THR A 63 0.33 2.61 5.85
CA THR A 63 0.93 3.92 6.09
C THR A 63 1.35 4.10 7.54
N MET A 64 2.48 4.75 7.75
CA MET A 64 2.91 5.23 9.06
C MET A 64 1.93 6.28 9.56
N VAL A 65 1.34 6.04 10.72
CA VAL A 65 0.40 6.96 11.42
C VAL A 65 0.99 7.51 12.72
N ASP A 66 2.14 6.97 13.13
CA ASP A 66 3.05 7.48 14.17
C ASP A 66 4.49 7.06 13.78
N ASP A 67 5.49 7.41 14.59
CA ASP A 67 6.90 7.05 14.33
C ASP A 67 7.15 5.52 14.42
N ASP A 68 6.31 4.81 15.17
CA ASP A 68 6.41 3.38 15.49
C ASP A 68 5.13 2.59 15.19
N THR A 69 4.19 3.16 14.43
CA THR A 69 2.91 2.52 14.11
C THR A 69 2.58 2.60 12.63
N PHE A 70 2.51 1.43 11.99
CA PHE A 70 2.11 1.27 10.59
C PHE A 70 0.68 0.72 10.48
N LEU A 71 -0.25 1.50 9.96
CA LEU A 71 -1.64 1.11 9.76
C LEU A 71 -1.82 0.31 8.47
N THR A 72 -2.53 -0.81 8.55
CA THR A 72 -2.92 -1.67 7.41
C THR A 72 -4.30 -2.29 7.65
N ALA A 73 -4.72 -3.25 6.82
CA ALA A 73 -5.99 -3.98 6.97
C ALA A 73 -5.78 -5.28 7.76
N ALA A 74 -6.78 -5.68 8.56
CA ALA A 74 -6.73 -6.93 9.33
C ALA A 74 -6.59 -8.14 8.41
N HIS A 75 -7.28 -8.17 7.28
CA HIS A 75 -7.21 -9.29 6.32
C HIS A 75 -5.82 -9.48 5.70
N CYS A 76 -4.91 -8.51 5.81
CA CYS A 76 -3.51 -8.65 5.39
C CYS A 76 -2.67 -9.48 6.37
N THR A 77 -3.10 -9.53 7.64
CA THR A 77 -2.40 -10.20 8.74
C THR A 77 -3.15 -11.45 9.24
N ASP A 78 -4.46 -11.53 9.00
CA ASP A 78 -5.33 -12.60 9.46
C ASP A 78 -4.96 -13.96 8.83
N GLY A 79 -5.16 -15.03 9.60
CA GLY A 79 -4.92 -16.40 9.14
C GLY A 79 -3.45 -16.75 8.85
N SER A 80 -2.50 -15.89 9.24
CA SER A 80 -1.07 -16.14 9.03
C SER A 80 -0.63 -17.43 9.74
N PRO A 81 0.14 -18.32 9.06
CA PRO A 81 0.68 -19.53 9.69
C PRO A 81 1.51 -19.23 10.93
N ALA A 82 1.56 -20.19 11.86
CA ALA A 82 2.41 -20.07 13.05
C ALA A 82 3.89 -19.87 12.63
N GLY A 83 4.57 -18.94 13.28
CA GLY A 83 5.95 -18.59 12.93
C GLY A 83 6.11 -17.61 11.78
N THR A 84 5.01 -17.07 11.23
CA THR A 84 5.08 -15.96 10.28
C THR A 84 5.77 -14.76 10.92
N ARG A 85 6.77 -14.20 10.22
CA ARG A 85 7.42 -12.94 10.56
C ARG A 85 6.85 -11.83 9.68
N THR A 86 6.67 -10.65 10.27
CA THR A 86 6.03 -9.49 9.63
C THR A 86 7.02 -8.36 9.50
N PHE A 87 7.04 -7.71 8.33
CA PHE A 87 7.95 -6.61 8.05
C PHE A 87 7.23 -5.47 7.35
N VAL A 88 7.77 -4.26 7.52
CA VAL A 88 7.36 -3.06 6.76
C VAL A 88 8.57 -2.54 5.99
N SER A 89 8.33 -2.13 4.75
CA SER A 89 9.30 -1.39 3.93
C SER A 89 8.72 -0.04 3.51
N LEU A 90 9.53 1.01 3.64
CA LEU A 90 9.26 2.33 3.06
C LEU A 90 10.14 2.60 1.82
N GLU A 91 10.67 1.55 1.19
CA GLU A 91 11.31 1.66 -0.12
C GLU A 91 10.27 1.95 -1.21
N GLU A 92 10.64 2.74 -2.22
CA GLU A 92 9.74 3.08 -3.33
C GLU A 92 9.43 1.85 -4.21
N ASP A 93 10.40 0.96 -4.41
CA ASP A 93 10.29 -0.20 -5.28
C ASP A 93 10.79 -1.47 -4.56
N VAL A 94 9.87 -2.13 -3.85
CA VAL A 94 10.17 -3.39 -3.15
C VAL A 94 10.19 -4.57 -4.11
N GLN A 95 9.47 -4.51 -5.24
CA GLN A 95 9.45 -5.60 -6.22
C GLN A 95 10.82 -5.79 -6.85
N SER A 96 11.48 -4.70 -7.26
CA SER A 96 12.82 -4.78 -7.84
C SER A 96 13.83 -5.35 -6.84
N LEU A 97 13.77 -4.95 -5.56
CA LEU A 97 14.63 -5.54 -4.52
C LEU A 97 14.39 -7.04 -4.35
N LEU A 98 13.13 -7.49 -4.43
CA LEU A 98 12.79 -8.92 -4.33
C LEU A 98 13.29 -9.69 -5.55
N ASP A 99 13.10 -9.15 -6.75
CA ASP A 99 13.51 -9.78 -8.00
C ASP A 99 15.04 -9.88 -8.13
N GLU A 100 15.77 -8.85 -7.70
CA GLU A 100 17.24 -8.80 -7.71
C GLU A 100 17.88 -9.87 -6.82
N HIS A 101 17.14 -10.37 -5.83
CA HIS A 101 17.62 -11.33 -4.83
C HIS A 101 16.81 -12.64 -4.82
N ALA A 102 16.11 -12.95 -5.91
CA ALA A 102 15.26 -14.14 -6.03
C ALA A 102 16.05 -15.47 -6.08
N ASP A 103 17.38 -15.42 -6.17
CA ASP A 103 18.25 -16.60 -6.10
C ASP A 103 18.52 -17.07 -4.66
N LEU A 104 18.22 -16.24 -3.66
CA LEU A 104 18.35 -16.57 -2.25
C LEU A 104 17.19 -17.43 -1.75
N THR A 105 17.41 -18.15 -0.64
CA THR A 105 16.28 -18.71 0.10
C THR A 105 15.46 -17.57 0.71
N PRO A 106 14.13 -17.74 0.89
CA PRO A 106 13.27 -16.72 1.48
C PRO A 106 13.77 -16.17 2.83
N SER A 107 14.27 -17.05 3.69
CA SER A 107 14.86 -16.64 4.97
C SER A 107 16.14 -15.82 4.79
N ALA A 108 17.05 -16.24 3.90
CA ALA A 108 18.28 -15.50 3.63
C ALA A 108 18.00 -14.14 2.95
N GLN A 109 16.97 -14.06 2.11
CA GLN A 109 16.52 -12.82 1.50
C GLN A 109 15.96 -11.85 2.55
N ALA A 110 15.11 -12.33 3.47
CA ALA A 110 14.60 -11.51 4.56
C ALA A 110 15.73 -10.98 5.48
N ASP A 111 16.72 -11.82 5.80
CA ASP A 111 17.88 -11.43 6.60
C ASP A 111 18.75 -10.39 5.87
N LEU A 112 18.91 -10.50 4.55
CA LEU A 112 19.58 -9.49 3.72
C LEU A 112 18.82 -8.16 3.75
N PHE A 113 17.50 -8.18 3.63
CA PHE A 113 16.67 -6.97 3.63
C PHE A 113 16.77 -6.24 4.98
N LEU A 114 16.74 -6.98 6.09
CA LEU A 114 16.96 -6.43 7.43
C LEU A 114 18.34 -5.80 7.57
N ALA A 115 19.39 -6.50 7.12
CA ALA A 115 20.77 -6.03 7.25
C ALA A 115 21.06 -4.76 6.45
N ASN A 116 20.34 -4.53 5.35
CA ASN A 116 20.46 -3.32 4.53
C ASN A 116 19.52 -2.19 4.94
N GLY A 117 18.63 -2.41 5.92
CA GLY A 117 17.60 -1.44 6.30
C GLY A 117 16.55 -1.22 5.22
N TRP A 118 16.27 -2.23 4.38
CA TRP A 118 15.16 -2.15 3.42
C TRP A 118 13.82 -2.57 4.02
N VAL A 119 13.86 -3.25 5.16
CA VAL A 119 12.69 -3.62 5.96
C VAL A 119 12.97 -3.46 7.44
N VAL A 120 11.91 -3.26 8.22
CA VAL A 120 11.92 -3.35 9.68
C VAL A 120 10.92 -4.41 10.11
N GLU A 121 11.32 -5.31 10.99
CA GLU A 121 10.44 -6.35 11.56
C GLU A 121 9.58 -5.77 12.69
N GLY A 122 8.29 -6.08 12.70
CA GLY A 122 7.34 -5.55 13.66
C GLY A 122 6.28 -6.57 14.08
N ASP A 123 5.41 -6.15 15.00
CA ASP A 123 4.40 -6.99 15.62
C ASP A 123 3.00 -6.65 15.10
N PRO A 124 2.32 -7.56 14.38
CA PRO A 124 0.98 -7.28 13.87
C PRO A 124 -0.08 -7.37 14.99
N HIS A 125 -0.92 -6.35 15.08
CA HIS A 125 -2.10 -6.29 15.96
C HIS A 125 -3.35 -6.00 15.14
N GLN A 126 -4.29 -6.94 15.13
CA GLN A 126 -5.57 -6.79 14.44
C GLN A 126 -6.69 -6.45 15.42
N ASP A 127 -7.69 -5.71 14.93
CA ASP A 127 -8.91 -5.47 15.67
C ASP A 127 -9.62 -6.79 15.96
N ALA A 128 -9.80 -7.11 17.24
CA ALA A 128 -10.39 -8.37 17.69
C ALA A 128 -11.86 -8.59 17.24
N ARG A 129 -12.49 -7.57 16.65
CA ARG A 129 -13.85 -7.65 16.08
C ARG A 129 -13.88 -8.14 14.64
N TYR A 130 -12.74 -8.17 13.94
CA TYR A 130 -12.64 -8.71 12.59
C TYR A 130 -13.07 -10.20 12.57
N PRO A 131 -13.87 -10.67 11.58
CA PRO A 131 -14.29 -9.98 10.35
C PRO A 131 -15.56 -9.14 10.43
N GLY A 132 -16.19 -9.02 11.61
CA GLY A 132 -17.40 -8.23 11.84
C GLY A 132 -18.57 -8.50 10.87
N PRO A 133 -19.70 -7.79 11.02
CA PRO A 133 -20.74 -7.76 9.99
C PRO A 133 -20.32 -6.89 8.79
N ALA A 134 -20.88 -7.12 7.60
CA ALA A 134 -20.58 -6.32 6.40
C ALA A 134 -20.85 -4.80 6.54
N SER A 135 -21.68 -4.40 7.50
CA SER A 135 -21.91 -2.99 7.83
C SER A 135 -20.72 -2.33 8.54
N ASP A 136 -19.90 -3.12 9.21
CA ASP A 136 -18.75 -2.73 10.02
C ASP A 136 -17.85 -3.96 10.27
N THR A 137 -16.91 -4.23 9.36
CA THR A 137 -16.08 -5.45 9.44
C THR A 137 -14.98 -5.36 10.50
N ALA A 138 -14.72 -4.16 11.03
CA ALA A 138 -13.53 -3.88 11.84
C ALA A 138 -12.23 -4.37 11.18
N ASP A 139 -12.12 -4.26 9.85
CA ASP A 139 -10.96 -4.72 9.09
C ASP A 139 -9.79 -3.73 9.20
N LEU A 140 -9.23 -3.62 10.40
CA LEU A 140 -8.10 -2.75 10.73
C LEU A 140 -7.04 -3.56 11.47
N ALA A 141 -5.79 -3.34 11.09
CA ALA A 141 -4.63 -3.82 11.83
C ALA A 141 -3.54 -2.76 11.84
N VAL A 142 -2.62 -2.89 12.79
CA VAL A 142 -1.35 -2.17 12.78
C VAL A 142 -0.21 -3.16 12.81
N VAL A 143 0.95 -2.76 12.28
CA VAL A 143 2.23 -3.32 12.67
C VAL A 143 2.84 -2.33 13.67
N ASP A 144 3.01 -2.78 14.91
CA ASP A 144 3.57 -2.02 16.02
C ASP A 144 5.08 -2.28 16.14
N PHE A 145 5.83 -1.22 16.38
CA PHE A 145 7.28 -1.24 16.56
C PHE A 145 7.72 -0.74 17.95
N ALA A 146 6.80 -0.33 18.83
CA ALA A 146 7.13 0.25 20.13
C ALA A 146 8.00 -0.65 21.03
N GLY A 147 7.91 -1.98 20.84
CA GLY A 147 8.71 -2.98 21.54
C GLY A 147 9.99 -3.43 20.82
N ARG A 148 10.33 -2.84 19.67
CA ARG A 148 11.45 -3.25 18.81
C ARG A 148 12.67 -2.36 19.01
N ASP A 149 13.85 -2.94 18.80
CA ASP A 149 15.13 -2.21 18.92
C ASP A 149 15.35 -1.20 17.77
N VAL A 150 14.70 -1.44 16.63
CA VAL A 150 14.72 -0.60 15.43
C VAL A 150 13.29 -0.37 15.00
N THR A 151 12.94 0.89 14.76
CA THR A 151 11.65 1.33 14.22
C THR A 151 11.83 1.84 12.80
N PRO A 152 10.75 2.00 12.01
CA PRO A 152 10.84 2.64 10.70
C PRO A 152 11.45 4.05 10.76
N ALA A 153 11.19 4.82 11.82
CA ALA A 153 11.74 6.17 11.99
C ALA A 153 13.27 6.21 12.21
N ASP A 154 13.89 5.08 12.59
CA ASP A 154 15.35 4.96 12.68
C ASP A 154 16.01 4.74 11.31
N VAL A 155 15.24 4.30 10.32
CA VAL A 155 15.72 3.85 9.00
C VAL A 155 15.37 4.85 7.90
N TRP A 156 14.16 5.41 7.92
CA TRP A 156 13.65 6.32 6.89
C TRP A 156 13.21 7.66 7.47
N ASP A 157 13.34 8.72 6.66
CA ASP A 157 12.78 10.04 6.95
C ASP A 157 11.36 10.15 6.35
N PHE A 158 10.36 10.33 7.20
CA PHE A 158 8.97 10.50 6.81
C PHE A 158 8.20 11.37 7.81
N THR A 159 7.05 11.85 7.39
CA THR A 159 6.08 12.50 8.29
C THR A 159 4.85 11.61 8.39
N PRO A 160 4.49 11.12 9.60
CA PRO A 160 3.31 10.28 9.77
C PRO A 160 2.03 10.91 9.20
N ALA A 161 1.17 10.06 8.63
CA ALA A 161 -0.11 10.47 8.08
C ALA A 161 -1.02 11.08 9.17
N THR A 162 -1.60 12.24 8.88
CA THR A 162 -2.53 12.88 9.83
C THR A 162 -3.87 12.15 9.85
N LEU A 163 -4.18 11.49 10.96
CA LEU A 163 -5.47 10.86 11.20
C LEU A 163 -6.61 11.90 11.32
N PRO A 164 -7.83 11.55 10.87
CA PRO A 164 -8.98 12.43 10.99
C PRO A 164 -9.47 12.50 12.44
N THR A 165 -9.96 13.67 12.83
CA THR A 165 -10.60 13.86 14.16
C THR A 165 -11.92 13.10 14.25
N ALA A 166 -12.40 12.80 15.46
CA ALA A 166 -13.63 12.04 15.66
C ALA A 166 -14.83 12.62 14.86
N GLY A 167 -15.47 11.78 14.05
CA GLY A 167 -16.61 12.12 13.20
C GLY A 167 -16.35 13.25 12.19
N GLN A 168 -15.09 13.49 11.80
CA GLN A 168 -14.74 14.56 10.88
C GLN A 168 -15.44 14.43 9.53
N LEU A 169 -15.50 13.23 8.94
CA LEU A 169 -16.07 13.03 7.61
C LEU A 169 -17.58 13.30 7.61
N ASP A 170 -18.29 12.95 8.70
CA ASP A 170 -19.71 13.26 8.85
C ASP A 170 -19.94 14.77 8.95
N ARG A 171 -19.08 15.49 9.70
CA ARG A 171 -19.17 16.96 9.86
C ARG A 171 -18.91 17.71 8.56
N VAL A 172 -17.96 17.23 7.75
CA VAL A 172 -17.65 17.81 6.43
C VAL A 172 -18.83 17.62 5.46
N GLY A 173 -19.48 16.46 5.53
CA GLY A 173 -20.67 16.14 4.77
C GLY A 173 -20.39 15.77 3.31
N GLY A 174 -21.26 14.92 2.75
CA GLY A 174 -21.06 14.30 1.43
C GLY A 174 -20.92 15.29 0.27
N THR A 175 -21.59 16.46 0.30
CA THR A 175 -21.46 17.46 -0.77
C THR A 175 -20.07 18.08 -0.84
N THR A 176 -19.43 18.29 0.31
CA THR A 176 -18.07 18.82 0.38
C THR A 176 -17.07 17.71 0.04
N LEU A 177 -17.26 16.50 0.57
CA LEU A 177 -16.42 15.34 0.25
C LEU A 177 -16.46 14.99 -1.26
N ALA A 178 -17.59 15.21 -1.93
CA ALA A 178 -17.74 15.03 -3.38
C ALA A 178 -16.90 16.00 -4.22
N ARG A 179 -16.46 17.13 -3.65
CA ARG A 179 -15.62 18.13 -4.31
C ARG A 179 -14.18 18.12 -3.80
N ALA A 180 -13.93 17.40 -2.72
CA ALA A 180 -12.60 17.26 -2.14
C ALA A 180 -11.73 16.35 -3.04
N PRO A 181 -10.45 16.66 -3.24
CA PRO A 181 -9.50 15.75 -3.85
C PRO A 181 -9.34 14.50 -2.97
N TRP A 182 -9.51 13.32 -3.58
CA TRP A 182 -9.19 12.03 -2.97
C TRP A 182 -7.99 11.42 -3.69
N THR A 183 -7.06 10.85 -2.92
CA THR A 183 -5.86 10.21 -3.46
C THR A 183 -5.56 8.94 -2.71
N VAL A 184 -5.52 7.82 -3.44
CA VAL A 184 -4.99 6.56 -2.94
C VAL A 184 -3.48 6.50 -3.19
N VAL A 185 -2.74 5.88 -2.27
CA VAL A 185 -1.30 5.60 -2.42
C VAL A 185 -1.06 4.16 -1.96
N GLY A 186 -0.21 3.41 -2.64
CA GLY A 186 -0.02 1.98 -2.38
C GLY A 186 0.88 1.30 -3.39
N TYR A 187 1.02 -0.01 -3.21
CA TYR A 187 1.95 -0.90 -3.92
C TYR A 187 1.21 -1.97 -4.75
N GLY A 188 -0.11 -1.87 -4.89
CA GLY A 188 -0.94 -2.92 -5.48
C GLY A 188 -0.69 -3.15 -6.98
N THR A 189 -1.37 -4.12 -7.56
CA THR A 189 -1.21 -4.51 -8.97
C THR A 189 -2.03 -3.65 -9.93
N ALA A 190 -1.81 -3.78 -11.24
CA ALA A 190 -2.63 -3.13 -12.24
C ALA A 190 -4.04 -3.73 -12.29
N GLU A 191 -4.94 -3.02 -12.98
CA GLU A 191 -6.27 -3.54 -13.29
C GLU A 191 -6.21 -4.87 -14.07
N ALA A 192 -7.35 -5.58 -14.06
CA ALA A 192 -7.48 -6.83 -14.77
C ALA A 192 -7.17 -6.69 -16.27
N GLN A 193 -6.21 -7.48 -16.72
CA GLN A 193 -5.95 -7.78 -18.12
C GLN A 193 -6.54 -9.15 -18.47
N ASN A 194 -7.03 -9.30 -19.69
CA ASN A 194 -7.55 -10.59 -20.16
C ASN A 194 -6.39 -11.47 -20.62
N GLY A 195 -6.32 -12.69 -20.08
CA GLY A 195 -5.33 -13.69 -20.47
C GLY A 195 -5.91 -15.11 -20.53
N PRO A 196 -5.12 -16.10 -20.99
CA PRO A 196 -5.50 -17.50 -20.87
C PRO A 196 -5.76 -17.87 -19.41
N GLY A 197 -6.93 -18.42 -19.11
CA GLY A 197 -7.33 -18.79 -17.74
C GLY A 197 -8.09 -17.72 -16.95
N GLY A 198 -8.28 -16.51 -17.50
CA GLY A 198 -9.11 -15.46 -16.88
C GLY A 198 -8.40 -14.12 -16.77
N HIS A 199 -8.77 -13.36 -15.75
CA HIS A 199 -8.12 -12.08 -15.45
C HIS A 199 -6.76 -12.29 -14.79
N THR A 200 -5.76 -11.53 -15.22
CA THR A 200 -4.48 -11.36 -14.53
C THR A 200 -4.31 -9.92 -14.09
N HIS A 201 -3.53 -9.71 -13.03
CA HIS A 201 -3.27 -8.41 -12.44
C HIS A 201 -1.76 -8.20 -12.36
N PRO A 202 -1.13 -7.65 -13.41
CA PRO A 202 0.33 -7.53 -13.48
C PRO A 202 0.86 -6.36 -12.65
N GLY A 203 2.16 -6.40 -12.33
CA GLY A 203 2.83 -5.33 -11.59
C GLY A 203 2.63 -5.44 -10.09
N GLY A 204 2.74 -4.30 -9.41
CA GLY A 204 2.77 -4.19 -7.95
C GLY A 204 4.17 -4.19 -7.36
N GLY A 205 4.23 -3.94 -6.05
CA GLY A 205 5.46 -3.76 -5.28
C GLY A 205 6.20 -2.45 -5.58
N VAL A 206 5.54 -1.48 -6.24
CA VAL A 206 6.07 -0.12 -6.47
C VAL A 206 5.09 0.91 -5.94
N ARG A 207 5.57 1.88 -5.17
CA ARG A 207 4.74 2.92 -4.57
C ARG A 207 4.20 3.90 -5.61
N LEU A 208 2.92 3.79 -5.89
CA LEU A 208 2.20 4.70 -6.77
C LEU A 208 1.12 5.48 -6.01
N LYS A 209 0.58 6.50 -6.68
CA LYS A 209 -0.64 7.22 -6.29
C LYS A 209 -1.60 7.38 -7.46
N ALA A 210 -2.88 7.50 -7.17
CA ALA A 210 -3.90 7.90 -8.15
C ALA A 210 -5.01 8.74 -7.51
N SER A 211 -5.64 9.59 -8.31
CA SER A 211 -6.84 10.33 -7.90
C SER A 211 -8.08 9.45 -7.98
N GLU A 212 -8.99 9.59 -7.02
CA GLU A 212 -10.26 8.88 -6.96
C GLU A 212 -11.45 9.83 -6.86
N GLY A 213 -12.64 9.34 -7.20
CA GLY A 213 -13.88 10.11 -7.10
C GLY A 213 -14.75 9.69 -5.91
N PHE A 214 -15.20 10.61 -5.08
CA PHE A 214 -16.14 10.27 -4.00
C PHE A 214 -17.52 9.87 -4.54
N ASN A 215 -18.03 8.72 -4.10
CA ASN A 215 -19.39 8.25 -4.41
C ASN A 215 -20.33 8.37 -3.21
N ALA A 216 -19.94 7.86 -2.05
CA ALA A 216 -20.82 7.81 -0.88
C ALA A 216 -20.06 7.73 0.44
N LEU A 217 -20.69 8.24 1.49
CA LEU A 217 -20.29 8.05 2.88
C LEU A 217 -21.37 7.24 3.59
N THR A 218 -20.96 6.23 4.36
CA THR A 218 -21.82 5.44 5.24
C THR A 218 -21.26 5.46 6.67
N LYS A 219 -21.86 4.70 7.59
CA LYS A 219 -21.41 4.64 8.98
C LYS A 219 -19.93 4.23 9.12
N SER A 220 -19.50 3.21 8.38
CA SER A 220 -18.12 2.69 8.46
C SER A 220 -17.31 2.88 7.19
N TRP A 221 -17.96 3.21 6.06
CA TRP A 221 -17.32 3.18 4.75
C TRP A 221 -17.33 4.53 4.04
N VAL A 222 -16.22 4.84 3.37
CA VAL A 222 -16.20 5.71 2.21
C VAL A 222 -16.20 4.82 0.96
N ARG A 223 -17.04 5.14 -0.02
CA ARG A 223 -17.03 4.50 -1.34
C ARG A 223 -16.46 5.47 -2.36
N LEU A 224 -15.43 5.02 -3.06
CA LEU A 224 -14.68 5.79 -4.04
C LEU A 224 -14.82 5.13 -5.43
N SER A 225 -14.74 5.94 -6.47
CA SER A 225 -14.83 5.60 -7.88
C SER A 225 -13.43 5.61 -8.46
N ILE A 226 -13.04 4.49 -9.05
CA ILE A 226 -11.75 4.31 -9.72
C ILE A 226 -11.89 4.24 -11.24
N ASN A 227 -13.02 4.75 -11.74
CA ASN A 227 -13.41 4.66 -13.15
C ASN A 227 -12.56 5.56 -14.04
N GLU A 228 -11.74 4.93 -14.88
CA GLU A 228 -10.88 5.57 -15.88
C GLU A 228 -11.60 6.59 -16.75
N SER A 229 -12.85 6.33 -17.16
CA SER A 229 -13.61 7.25 -18.03
C SER A 229 -13.92 8.60 -17.38
N LYS A 230 -13.74 8.71 -16.06
CA LYS A 230 -13.85 9.95 -15.28
C LYS A 230 -12.49 10.56 -14.94
N GLY A 231 -11.39 10.02 -15.47
CA GLY A 231 -10.02 10.47 -15.21
C GLY A 231 -9.45 9.97 -13.87
N TYR A 232 -10.05 8.93 -13.28
CA TYR A 232 -9.57 8.35 -12.03
C TYR A 232 -8.66 7.14 -12.28
N GLY A 233 -7.80 6.88 -11.31
CA GLY A 233 -7.21 5.57 -11.08
C GLY A 233 -7.73 5.00 -9.77
N GLY A 234 -7.00 4.08 -9.14
CA GLY A 234 -7.40 3.55 -7.85
C GLY A 234 -6.77 2.24 -7.44
N ALA A 235 -7.14 1.82 -6.23
CA ALA A 235 -6.64 0.61 -5.60
C ALA A 235 -6.94 -0.68 -6.40
N CYS A 236 -6.06 -1.66 -6.27
CA CYS A 236 -6.23 -3.03 -6.73
C CYS A 236 -5.58 -4.04 -5.76
N TYR A 237 -5.32 -5.27 -6.20
CA TYR A 237 -4.76 -6.32 -5.35
C TYR A 237 -3.43 -5.89 -4.75
N GLY A 238 -3.28 -5.97 -3.43
CA GLY A 238 -2.10 -5.52 -2.71
C GLY A 238 -2.12 -4.05 -2.27
N ASP A 239 -3.09 -3.24 -2.73
CA ASP A 239 -3.35 -1.90 -2.14
C ASP A 239 -4.18 -1.98 -0.86
N SER A 240 -4.68 -3.17 -0.50
CA SER A 240 -5.32 -3.43 0.79
C SER A 240 -4.47 -2.91 1.95
N GLY A 241 -5.09 -2.23 2.90
CA GLY A 241 -4.41 -1.56 4.00
C GLY A 241 -3.83 -0.18 3.65
N GLY A 242 -3.66 0.12 2.36
CA GLY A 242 -3.10 1.37 1.86
C GLY A 242 -3.98 2.60 2.16
N PRO A 243 -3.36 3.79 2.26
CA PRO A 243 -4.05 5.02 2.61
C PRO A 243 -4.91 5.59 1.47
N ASN A 244 -6.04 6.18 1.87
CA ASN A 244 -6.87 7.04 1.02
C ASN A 244 -6.97 8.41 1.67
N PHE A 245 -6.24 9.37 1.12
CA PHE A 245 -6.16 10.74 1.61
C PHE A 245 -7.30 11.59 1.05
N VAL A 246 -7.77 12.55 1.85
CA VAL A 246 -8.73 13.57 1.43
C VAL A 246 -8.31 14.93 1.95
N THR A 247 -8.40 15.97 1.10
CA THR A 247 -8.15 17.35 1.52
C THR A 247 -9.44 18.00 2.00
N VAL A 248 -9.51 18.29 3.30
CA VAL A 248 -10.64 18.92 3.98
C VAL A 248 -10.14 20.20 4.65
N ASP A 249 -10.82 21.32 4.44
CA ASP A 249 -10.46 22.62 5.04
C ASP A 249 -8.99 23.03 4.79
N GLY A 250 -8.46 22.64 3.62
CA GLY A 250 -7.06 22.90 3.23
C GLY A 250 -6.03 21.97 3.88
N GLN A 251 -6.46 21.00 4.69
CA GLN A 251 -5.59 20.00 5.31
C GLN A 251 -5.84 18.62 4.70
N GLN A 252 -4.76 17.94 4.34
CA GLN A 252 -4.85 16.54 3.95
C GLN A 252 -4.95 15.66 5.21
N VAL A 253 -5.96 14.80 5.24
CA VAL A 253 -6.14 13.80 6.30
C VAL A 253 -6.27 12.41 5.70
N LEU A 254 -5.93 11.38 6.47
CA LEU A 254 -6.13 9.99 6.11
C LEU A 254 -7.61 9.61 6.25
N GLY A 255 -8.41 9.85 5.21
CA GLY A 255 -9.86 9.61 5.22
C GLY A 255 -10.22 8.15 5.51
N GLY A 256 -9.39 7.22 5.05
CA GLY A 256 -9.46 5.84 5.50
C GLY A 256 -8.44 4.91 4.86
N THR A 257 -8.61 3.60 5.10
CA THR A 257 -7.75 2.54 4.54
C THR A 257 -8.50 1.65 3.55
N THR A 258 -7.85 1.24 2.47
CA THR A 258 -8.41 0.37 1.42
C THR A 258 -8.72 -1.01 1.99
N ILE A 259 -9.98 -1.46 1.87
CA ILE A 259 -10.40 -2.80 2.34
C ILE A 259 -10.75 -3.73 1.19
N THR A 260 -11.53 -3.24 0.22
CA THR A 260 -12.00 -4.08 -0.88
C THR A 260 -12.40 -3.24 -2.08
N GLY A 261 -12.63 -3.91 -3.21
CA GLY A 261 -12.98 -3.28 -4.48
C GLY A 261 -13.71 -4.25 -5.40
N ASP A 262 -13.95 -3.84 -6.65
CA ASP A 262 -14.39 -4.79 -7.67
C ASP A 262 -13.21 -5.65 -8.14
N VAL A 263 -13.48 -6.93 -8.40
CA VAL A 263 -12.47 -7.91 -8.85
C VAL A 263 -11.62 -7.40 -10.03
N PRO A 264 -12.18 -6.72 -11.05
CA PRO A 264 -11.38 -6.18 -12.15
C PRO A 264 -10.53 -4.94 -11.83
N CYS A 265 -10.72 -4.30 -10.67
CA CYS A 265 -10.13 -3.00 -10.29
C CYS A 265 -10.45 -1.86 -11.27
N LYS A 266 -11.72 -1.73 -11.68
CA LYS A 266 -12.16 -0.74 -12.67
C LYS A 266 -13.26 0.20 -12.20
N ALA A 267 -13.92 -0.07 -11.08
CA ALA A 267 -15.15 0.64 -10.72
C ALA A 267 -15.15 1.20 -9.31
N THR A 268 -14.79 0.41 -8.30
CA THR A 268 -14.97 0.77 -6.89
C THR A 268 -13.75 0.48 -6.05
N ASN A 269 -13.45 1.43 -5.17
CA ASN A 269 -12.62 1.24 -3.99
C ASN A 269 -13.50 1.50 -2.75
N VAL A 270 -13.45 0.59 -1.77
CA VAL A 270 -14.21 0.65 -0.53
C VAL A 270 -13.24 0.77 0.63
N VAL A 271 -13.37 1.89 1.33
CA VAL A 271 -12.38 2.36 2.29
C VAL A 271 -13.00 2.41 3.68
N TYR A 272 -12.34 1.83 4.67
CA TYR A 272 -12.78 1.84 6.07
C TYR A 272 -12.41 3.17 6.72
N ARG A 273 -13.41 3.85 7.28
CA ARG A 273 -13.26 5.18 7.89
C ARG A 273 -12.47 5.12 9.19
N LEU A 274 -11.49 6.01 9.33
CA LEU A 274 -10.66 6.10 10.54
C LEU A 274 -11.18 7.12 11.57
N ASP A 275 -12.19 7.91 11.22
CA ASP A 275 -12.81 8.91 12.12
C ASP A 275 -13.94 8.34 13.00
N THR A 276 -14.27 7.06 12.82
CA THR A 276 -15.36 6.40 13.54
C THR A 276 -14.95 6.04 14.97
N ALA A 277 -15.91 6.00 15.89
CA ALA A 277 -15.62 5.56 17.27
C ALA A 277 -15.03 4.14 17.34
N PRO A 278 -15.55 3.14 16.59
CA PRO A 278 -14.89 1.85 16.38
C PRO A 278 -13.41 1.93 15.99
N ALA A 279 -13.07 2.63 14.90
CA ALA A 279 -11.69 2.70 14.41
C ALA A 279 -10.76 3.36 15.42
N ARG A 280 -11.21 4.48 15.99
CA ARG A 280 -10.44 5.24 16.97
C ARG A 280 -10.22 4.47 18.27
N ALA A 281 -11.20 3.69 18.71
CA ALA A 281 -11.03 2.81 19.87
C ALA A 281 -9.94 1.77 19.65
N PHE A 282 -9.86 1.19 18.44
CA PHE A 282 -8.79 0.27 18.06
C PHE A 282 -7.43 0.96 17.98
N LEU A 283 -7.35 2.18 17.43
CA LEU A 283 -6.09 2.91 17.25
C LEU A 283 -5.52 3.54 18.54
N THR A 284 -6.37 3.82 19.53
CA THR A 284 -5.98 4.51 20.78
C THR A 284 -4.74 3.94 21.48
N PRO A 285 -4.51 2.61 21.55
CA PRO A 285 -3.31 2.06 22.18
C PRO A 285 -2.02 2.31 21.40
N PHE A 286 -2.10 2.61 20.10
CA PHE A 286 -0.95 2.64 19.20
C PHE A 286 -0.57 4.07 18.79
N VAL A 287 -1.51 5.02 18.80
CA VAL A 287 -1.25 6.40 18.33
C VAL A 287 -1.88 7.45 19.23
N THR A 288 -1.28 8.64 19.26
CA THR A 288 -1.90 9.79 19.94
C THR A 288 -3.00 10.42 19.07
N LEU A 289 -4.26 10.16 19.43
CA LEU A 289 -5.40 10.71 18.71
C LEU A 289 -5.74 12.15 19.13
N ARG A 290 -6.00 13.01 18.13
CA ARG A 290 -6.52 14.38 18.31
C ARG A 290 -8.04 14.45 18.33
#